data_AF-A0A2V8TVN5-F1
#
_entry.id   AF-A0A2V8TVN5-F1
#
_cell.length_a   1.000
_cell.length_b   1.000
_cell.length_c   1.000
_cell.angle_alpha   90.00
_cell.angle_beta   90.00
_cell.angle_gamma   90.00
#
_symmetry.space_group_name_H-M   'P 1'
#
loop_
_entity.id
_entity.type
_entity.pdbx_description
1 polymer ?
#
loop_
_entity_poly.entity_id
_entity_poly.type
_entity_poly.pdbx_seq_one_letter_code
_entity_poly.pdbx_strand_id
1 'polypeptide(L)'
;MATITVFSIPKHYEDLARWIWVGRKNVPDATETRLTLVNEAAGKIRVVCLASPASSGPASASYFFQLGRTPVLVELVYRAQDPKKDDYQAAAQRMVERAILTR
;
A
#
# COMPACT_ATOMS: atom_id res chain seq x y z
N MET A 1 2.63 -12.59 13.08
CA MET A 1 2.40 -11.18 13.52
C MET A 1 2.59 -10.30 12.31
N ALA A 2 1.62 -9.43 12.04
CA ALA A 2 1.64 -8.49 10.93
C ALA A 2 1.38 -7.08 11.46
N THR A 3 1.94 -6.09 10.79
CA THR A 3 1.68 -4.67 11.06
C THR A 3 1.12 -4.07 9.79
N ILE A 4 0.00 -3.35 9.89
CA ILE A 4 -0.53 -2.53 8.80
C ILE A 4 -0.51 -1.09 9.29
N THR A 5 0.12 -0.20 8.52
CA THR A 5 0.24 1.22 8.84
C THR A 5 -0.31 2.06 7.71
N VAL A 6 -1.00 3.15 8.04
CA VAL A 6 -1.53 4.10 7.06
C VAL A 6 -0.80 5.41 7.20
N PHE A 7 -0.32 5.93 6.07
CA PHE A 7 0.35 7.21 6.00
C PHE A 7 -0.38 8.09 4.98
N SER A 8 -0.67 9.33 5.37
CA SER A 8 -0.84 10.42 4.41
C SER A 8 0.54 10.93 4.00
N ILE A 9 0.66 11.49 2.79
CA ILE A 9 1.95 11.99 2.32
C ILE A 9 2.60 12.94 3.35
N PRO A 10 3.83 12.64 3.81
CA PRO A 10 4.65 13.62 4.51
C PRO A 10 4.88 14.85 3.63
N LYS A 11 4.88 16.06 4.20
CA LYS A 11 5.01 17.34 3.47
C LYS A 11 6.18 17.44 2.47
N HIS A 12 7.16 16.53 2.54
CA HIS A 12 8.34 16.49 1.69
C HIS A 12 8.14 15.74 0.35
N TYR A 13 7.03 15.03 0.16
CA TYR A 13 6.71 14.42 -1.14
C TYR A 13 5.62 15.24 -1.84
N GLU A 14 5.92 15.73 -3.03
CA GLU A 14 5.04 16.67 -3.76
C GLU A 14 3.81 15.97 -4.34
N ASP A 15 3.93 14.70 -4.77
CA ASP A 15 2.83 13.96 -5.39
C ASP A 15 2.97 12.42 -5.23
N LEU A 16 1.88 11.72 -5.61
CA LEU A 16 1.81 10.26 -5.57
C LEU A 16 2.90 9.59 -6.42
N ALA A 17 3.21 10.15 -7.60
CA ALA A 17 4.13 9.55 -8.56
C ALA A 17 5.57 9.55 -8.01
N ARG A 18 5.98 10.65 -7.36
CA ARG A 18 7.23 10.77 -6.64
C ARG A 18 7.32 9.73 -5.53
N TRP A 19 6.24 9.50 -4.80
CA TRP A 19 6.24 8.54 -3.69
C TRP A 19 6.37 7.09 -4.17
N ILE A 20 5.64 6.73 -5.23
CA ILE A 20 5.80 5.43 -5.91
C ILE A 20 7.23 5.26 -6.42
N TRP A 21 7.82 6.31 -7.02
CA TRP A 21 9.20 6.26 -7.50
C TRP A 21 10.20 6.01 -6.37
N VAL A 22 10.05 6.67 -5.22
CA VAL A 22 10.90 6.43 -4.03
C VAL A 22 10.70 5.01 -3.52
N GLY A 23 9.47 4.52 -3.44
CA GLY A 23 9.18 3.13 -3.05
C GLY A 23 9.90 2.12 -3.93
N ARG A 24 9.85 2.29 -5.26
CA ARG A 24 10.60 1.44 -6.22
C ARG A 24 12.11 1.50 -6.01
N LYS A 25 12.65 2.69 -5.68
CA LYS A 25 14.08 2.86 -5.46
C LYS A 25 14.57 2.20 -4.17
N ASN A 26 13.75 2.22 -3.12
CA ASN A 26 14.08 1.63 -1.84
C ASN A 26 13.94 0.11 -1.83
N VAL A 27 13.09 -0.44 -2.70
CA VAL A 27 12.82 -1.88 -2.77
C VAL A 27 12.89 -2.35 -4.23
N PRO A 28 14.11 -2.44 -4.80
CA PRO A 28 14.30 -2.66 -6.24
C PRO A 28 13.87 -4.05 -6.72
N ASP A 29 13.75 -5.02 -5.81
CA ASP A 29 13.28 -6.38 -6.03
C ASP A 29 11.76 -6.53 -5.86
N ALA A 30 11.06 -5.45 -5.51
CA ALA A 30 9.60 -5.49 -5.36
C ALA A 30 8.91 -5.71 -6.71
N THR A 31 7.92 -6.59 -6.70
CA THR A 31 6.99 -6.76 -7.81
C THR A 31 5.95 -5.65 -7.78
N GLU A 32 5.83 -4.89 -8.86
CA GLU A 32 4.77 -3.91 -9.04
C GLU A 32 3.52 -4.57 -9.61
N THR A 33 2.38 -4.37 -8.95
CA THR A 33 1.06 -4.74 -9.45
C THR A 33 0.16 -3.50 -9.47
N ARG A 34 -0.57 -3.29 -10.56
CA ARG A 34 -1.56 -2.22 -10.67
C ARG A 34 -2.95 -2.81 -10.44
N LEU A 35 -3.62 -2.33 -9.41
CA LEU A 35 -4.94 -2.78 -9.00
C LEU A 35 -5.94 -1.65 -9.26
N THR A 36 -7.18 -2.04 -9.57
CA THR A 36 -8.33 -1.14 -9.53
C THR A 36 -9.29 -1.66 -8.47
N LEU A 37 -9.45 -0.92 -7.39
CA LEU A 37 -10.33 -1.28 -6.27
C LEU A 37 -11.54 -0.35 -6.24
N VAL A 38 -12.63 -0.79 -5.63
CA VAL A 38 -13.81 0.04 -5.40
C VAL A 38 -13.75 0.56 -3.97
N ASN A 39 -13.51 1.87 -3.83
CA ASN A 39 -13.60 2.55 -2.55
C ASN A 39 -15.04 2.97 -2.27
N GLU A 40 -15.51 2.70 -1.06
CA GLU A 40 -16.89 2.92 -0.64
C GLU A 40 -17.31 4.41 -0.72
N ALA A 41 -16.36 5.35 -0.55
CA ALA A 41 -16.62 6.79 -0.55
C ALA A 41 -16.23 7.51 -1.85
N ALA A 42 -15.23 7.00 -2.58
CA ALA A 42 -14.64 7.66 -3.75
C ALA A 42 -14.90 6.93 -5.08
N GLY A 43 -15.54 5.76 -5.07
CA GLY A 43 -15.75 4.93 -6.25
C GLY A 43 -14.49 4.20 -6.69
N LYS A 44 -14.27 4.02 -8.00
CA LYS A 44 -13.11 3.28 -8.50
C LYS A 44 -11.81 4.05 -8.27
N ILE A 45 -10.87 3.42 -7.56
CA ILE A 45 -9.54 3.97 -7.29
C ILE A 45 -8.45 3.10 -7.93
N ARG A 46 -7.41 3.76 -8.44
CA ARG A 46 -6.22 3.09 -8.97
C ARG A 46 -5.20 2.98 -7.85
N VAL A 47 -4.70 1.76 -7.65
CA VAL A 47 -3.73 1.45 -6.60
C VAL A 47 -2.48 0.87 -7.26
N VAL A 48 -1.32 1.37 -6.89
CA VAL A 48 -0.04 0.76 -7.22
C VAL A 48 0.43 0.00 -5.99
N CYS A 49 0.55 -1.31 -6.10
CA CYS A 49 1.07 -2.18 -5.07
C CYS A 49 2.53 -2.53 -5.41
N LEU A 50 3.46 -2.27 -4.48
CA LEU A 50 4.82 -2.77 -4.54
C LEU A 50 4.97 -3.84 -3.47
N ALA A 51 5.20 -5.09 -3.86
CA ALA A 51 5.33 -6.21 -2.95
C ALA A 51 6.74 -6.82 -3.06
N SER A 52 7.49 -6.82 -1.96
CA SER A 52 8.80 -7.47 -1.92
C SER A 52 8.69 -8.87 -1.32
N PRO A 53 9.21 -9.89 -2.02
CA PRO A 53 9.25 -11.24 -1.48
C PRO A 53 10.32 -11.32 -0.39
N ALA A 54 10.03 -11.98 0.72
CA ALA A 54 11.06 -12.19 1.73
C ALA A 54 11.89 -13.43 1.40
N SER A 55 13.15 -13.21 1.04
CA SER A 55 14.14 -14.28 0.89
C SER A 55 14.73 -14.73 2.24
N SER A 56 14.74 -13.85 3.26
CA SER A 56 15.26 -14.18 4.60
C SER A 56 14.68 -13.34 5.77
N GLY A 57 13.65 -12.52 5.53
CA GLY A 57 13.13 -11.53 6.50
C GLY A 57 11.60 -11.39 6.50
N PRO A 58 11.06 -10.25 6.98
CA PRO A 58 9.65 -9.93 6.81
C PRO A 58 9.36 -9.55 5.35
N ALA A 59 8.26 -10.08 4.82
CA ALA A 59 7.69 -9.65 3.55
C ALA A 59 6.98 -8.31 3.75
N SER A 60 6.96 -7.48 2.71
CA SER A 60 6.25 -6.20 2.72
C SER A 60 5.41 -5.99 1.46
N ALA A 61 4.32 -5.25 1.62
CA ALA A 61 3.48 -4.77 0.53
C ALA A 61 3.09 -3.31 0.80
N SER A 62 3.35 -2.43 -0.15
CA SER A 62 3.07 -1.00 -0.09
C SER A 62 2.02 -0.65 -1.14
N TYR A 63 0.85 -0.20 -0.70
CA TYR A 63 -0.29 0.17 -1.54
C TYR A 63 -0.38 1.69 -1.62
N PHE A 64 -0.03 2.25 -2.78
CA PHE A 64 -0.06 3.68 -3.08
C PHE A 64 -1.32 4.02 -3.87
N PHE A 65 -2.09 5.00 -3.40
CA PHE A 65 -3.30 5.47 -4.08
C PHE A 65 -3.60 6.92 -3.74
N GLN A 66 -4.62 7.49 -4.37
CA GLN A 66 -5.03 8.87 -4.12
C GLN A 66 -6.53 8.94 -3.88
N LEU A 67 -6.92 9.64 -2.81
CA LEU A 67 -8.29 10.02 -2.53
C LEU A 67 -8.42 11.53 -2.75
N GLY A 68 -9.24 11.95 -3.71
CA GLY A 68 -9.33 13.36 -4.10
C GLY A 68 -7.96 13.92 -4.53
N ARG A 69 -7.39 14.83 -3.73
CA ARG A 69 -6.04 15.40 -3.92
C ARG A 69 -5.01 14.86 -2.92
N THR A 70 -5.42 13.94 -2.05
CA THR A 70 -4.59 13.42 -0.97
C THR A 70 -4.05 12.04 -1.35
N PRO A 71 -2.75 11.92 -1.62
CA PRO A 71 -2.10 10.63 -1.75
C PRO A 71 -1.96 9.91 -0.40
N VAL A 72 -2.19 8.61 -0.44
CA VAL A 72 -2.27 7.71 0.71
C VAL A 72 -1.42 6.47 0.45
N LEU A 73 -0.74 6.01 1.50
CA LEU A 73 0.01 4.77 1.53
C LEU A 73 -0.55 3.86 2.63
N VAL A 74 -0.84 2.62 2.27
CA VAL A 74 -1.03 1.53 3.23
C VAL A 74 0.18 0.61 3.13
N GLU A 75 0.89 0.44 4.23
CA GLU A 75 2.06 -0.43 4.31
C GLU A 75 1.74 -1.65 5.17
N LEU A 76 1.95 -2.83 4.61
CA LEU A 76 1.78 -4.12 5.26
C LEU A 76 3.15 -4.78 5.41
N VAL A 77 3.49 -5.21 6.61
CA VAL A 77 4.71 -5.96 6.92
C VAL A 77 4.35 -7.21 7.72
N TYR A 78 4.80 -8.38 7.29
CA TYR A 78 4.48 -9.68 7.90
C TYR A 78 5.60 -10.69 7.69
N ARG A 79 5.60 -11.80 8.44
CA ARG A 79 6.57 -12.88 8.19
C ARG A 79 6.15 -13.66 6.94
N ALA A 80 7.07 -13.89 6.00
CA ALA A 80 6.72 -14.51 4.71
C ALA A 80 6.10 -15.92 4.82
N GLN A 81 6.46 -16.67 5.86
CA GLN A 81 5.95 -18.02 6.12
C GLN A 81 4.69 -18.03 7.01
N ASP A 82 4.16 -16.88 7.39
CA ASP A 82 2.95 -16.81 8.22
C ASP A 82 1.75 -17.37 7.41
N PRO A 83 1.03 -18.38 7.91
CA PRO A 83 -0.06 -19.03 7.16
C PRO A 83 -1.24 -18.09 6.90
N LYS A 84 -1.32 -16.95 7.60
CA LYS A 84 -2.38 -15.94 7.44
C LYS A 84 -2.00 -14.80 6.50
N LYS A 85 -0.93 -14.95 5.71
CA LYS A 85 -0.45 -13.89 4.79
C LYS A 85 -1.54 -13.35 3.85
N ASP A 86 -2.39 -14.22 3.34
CA ASP A 86 -3.44 -13.85 2.40
C ASP A 86 -4.55 -13.04 3.11
N ASP A 87 -4.85 -13.38 4.37
CA ASP A 87 -5.77 -12.60 5.21
C ASP A 87 -5.22 -11.20 5.48
N TYR A 88 -3.91 -11.06 5.72
CA TYR A 88 -3.29 -9.75 5.94
C TYR A 88 -3.34 -8.88 4.69
N GLN A 89 -3.09 -9.48 3.52
CA GLN A 89 -3.20 -8.78 2.23
C GLN A 89 -4.64 -8.34 1.96
N ALA A 90 -5.62 -9.21 2.23
CA ALA A 90 -7.04 -8.87 2.12
C ALA A 90 -7.43 -7.75 3.08
N ALA A 91 -6.91 -7.77 4.31
CA ALA A 91 -7.14 -6.70 5.29
C ALA A 91 -6.55 -5.36 4.81
N ALA A 92 -5.33 -5.36 4.27
CA ALA A 92 -4.70 -4.16 3.71
C ALA A 92 -5.51 -3.59 2.54
N GLN A 93 -5.99 -4.43 1.63
CA GLN A 93 -6.86 -4.00 0.53
C GLN A 93 -8.19 -3.42 1.03
N ARG A 94 -8.82 -4.06 2.03
CA ARG A 94 -10.03 -3.51 2.67
C ARG A 94 -9.81 -2.14 3.30
N MET A 95 -8.62 -1.87 3.83
CA MET A 95 -8.29 -0.52 4.32
C MET A 95 -8.25 0.50 3.19
N VAL A 96 -7.77 0.11 1.99
CA VAL A 96 -7.82 0.97 0.79
C VAL A 96 -9.26 1.19 0.32
N GLU A 97 -10.08 0.14 0.32
CA GLU A 97 -11.51 0.21 -0.05
C GLU A 97 -12.34 1.08 0.91
N ARG A 98 -11.94 1.14 2.19
CA ARG A 98 -12.65 1.90 3.23
C ARG A 98 -11.98 3.20 3.62
N ALA A 99 -10.85 3.54 3.01
CA ALA A 99 -10.15 4.77 3.32
C ALA A 99 -11.04 5.98 3.00
N ILE A 100 -11.19 6.87 3.99
CA ILE A 100 -11.94 8.11 3.88
C ILE A 100 -11.04 9.29 4.21
N LEU A 101 -11.30 10.45 3.61
CA LEU A 101 -10.70 11.70 4.04
C LEU A 101 -11.51 12.27 5.19
N THR A 102 -10.96 12.22 6.39
CA THR A 102 -11.47 13.03 7.50
C THR A 102 -11.09 14.49 7.27
N ARG A 103 -12.10 15.36 7.31
CA ARG A 103 -11.95 16.82 7.18
C ARG A 103 -11.43 17.44 8.47
#